data_AF-A0A949KGX0-F1
#
_entry.id   AF-A0A949KGX0-F1
#
_cell.length_a   1.000
_cell.length_b   1.000
_cell.length_c   1.000
_cell.angle_alpha   90.00
_cell.angle_beta   90.00
_cell.angle_gamma   90.00
#
_symmetry.space_group_name_H-M   'P 1'
#
loop_
_entity.id
_entity.type
_entity.pdbx_description
1 polymer ?
#
loop_
_entity_poly.entity_id
_entity_poly.type
_entity_poly.pdbx_seq_one_letter_code
_entity_poly.pdbx_strand_id
1 'polypeptide(L)'
;MGSGRTLAEARNEIASITPRRLFLAHTRVLLLDEALTRDGVSKVLDHLIRNREVRREIVWIFVAVDDPIVILDVPAPIAICSADRIDQIMRARLPGQYFPRVRLTEFLREMEAEGADPFAPLIALASNEAFQQVTRLPQDPSPEPLHNIKIEGTGVFRGDRLVGFLNRSQTQGLLFARGEALQGRFVFVEPEMDCLITVGQLRNRGSVIPRLGEDGRIAAEIRVEFEVFLEQIECNLDVGQPDVMQRLEELLANQIREQIYSALAVSRRTGSDFFGLGSAVHRADPARWKEVRERWRDEFLPTIDIDVIVEGRIRDTGTIVKPLEPPLR
;
A
#
# COMPACT_ATOMS: atom_id res chain seq x y z
N MET A 1 -5.70 -29.65 -2.47
CA MET A 1 -6.57 -28.62 -1.85
C MET A 1 -7.54 -29.31 -0.92
N GLY A 2 -8.13 -28.60 0.05
CA GLY A 2 -9.26 -29.10 0.81
C GLY A 2 -10.34 -28.03 0.92
N SER A 3 -11.56 -28.47 1.04
CA SER A 3 -12.80 -27.73 0.98
C SER A 3 -13.71 -28.15 2.14
N GLY A 4 -14.66 -27.30 2.51
CA GLY A 4 -15.55 -27.59 3.62
C GLY A 4 -16.36 -26.37 4.01
N ARG A 5 -17.39 -26.58 4.83
CA ARG A 5 -18.27 -25.51 5.30
C ARG A 5 -17.59 -24.63 6.36
N THR A 6 -16.52 -25.15 6.96
CA THR A 6 -15.68 -24.44 7.93
C THR A 6 -14.21 -24.66 7.59
N LEU A 7 -13.33 -23.77 8.08
CA LEU A 7 -11.89 -23.94 7.93
C LEU A 7 -11.37 -25.22 8.61
N ALA A 8 -12.05 -25.71 9.65
CA ALA A 8 -11.74 -26.98 10.28
C ALA A 8 -12.08 -28.18 9.37
N GLU A 9 -13.23 -28.17 8.69
CA GLU A 9 -13.58 -29.20 7.70
C GLU A 9 -12.60 -29.21 6.53
N ALA A 10 -12.28 -28.03 5.97
CA ALA A 10 -11.29 -27.91 4.91
C ALA A 10 -9.91 -28.44 5.32
N ARG A 11 -9.48 -28.17 6.56
CA ARG A 11 -8.23 -28.73 7.11
C ARG A 11 -8.28 -30.25 7.23
N ASN A 12 -9.40 -30.82 7.66
CA ASN A 12 -9.57 -32.27 7.77
C ASN A 12 -9.55 -32.93 6.38
N GLU A 13 -10.14 -32.30 5.36
CA GLU A 13 -10.04 -32.80 3.99
C GLU A 13 -8.59 -32.79 3.50
N ILE A 14 -7.83 -31.71 3.75
CA ILE A 14 -6.39 -31.69 3.44
C ILE A 14 -5.67 -32.85 4.11
N ALA A 15 -5.95 -33.11 5.39
CA ALA A 15 -5.33 -34.19 6.15
C ALA A 15 -5.60 -35.58 5.57
N SER A 16 -6.65 -35.75 4.77
CA SER A 16 -6.97 -37.03 4.11
C SER A 16 -6.11 -37.31 2.86
N ILE A 17 -5.55 -36.26 2.25
CA ILE A 17 -4.78 -36.35 1.00
C ILE A 17 -3.28 -36.06 1.16
N THR A 18 -2.82 -35.80 2.39
CA THR A 18 -1.41 -35.53 2.69
C THR A 18 -0.88 -36.49 3.75
N PRO A 19 0.34 -37.01 3.61
CA PRO A 19 0.97 -37.83 4.65
C PRO A 19 1.49 -36.99 5.83
N ARG A 20 1.42 -35.66 5.78
CA ARG A 20 1.98 -34.75 6.79
C ARG A 20 0.91 -33.88 7.43
N ARG A 21 0.93 -33.79 8.77
CA ARG A 21 0.07 -32.83 9.49
C ARG A 21 0.33 -31.42 8.98
N LEU A 22 -0.74 -30.71 8.65
CA LEU A 22 -0.70 -29.28 8.33
C LEU A 22 -0.24 -28.50 9.57
N PHE A 23 0.86 -27.77 9.45
CA PHE A 23 1.46 -26.98 10.52
C PHE A 23 1.48 -25.50 10.12
N LEU A 24 0.74 -24.65 10.84
CA LEU A 24 0.52 -23.25 10.44
C LEU A 24 1.56 -22.27 10.98
N ALA A 25 2.54 -22.71 11.77
CA ALA A 25 3.53 -21.82 12.34
C ALA A 25 4.52 -21.22 11.33
N HIS A 26 4.52 -21.75 10.10
CA HIS A 26 5.32 -21.24 9.00
C HIS A 26 4.51 -20.44 7.97
N THR A 27 3.22 -20.17 8.21
CA THR A 27 2.41 -19.33 7.33
C THR A 27 3.06 -17.95 7.18
N ARG A 28 3.27 -17.53 5.93
CA ARG A 28 3.85 -16.22 5.58
C ARG A 28 2.87 -15.26 4.94
N VAL A 29 1.88 -15.80 4.24
CA VAL A 29 0.96 -15.03 3.41
C VAL A 29 -0.45 -15.56 3.66
N LEU A 30 -1.39 -14.64 3.83
CA LEU A 30 -2.83 -14.87 3.85
C LEU A 30 -3.45 -14.11 2.67
N LEU A 31 -3.93 -14.86 1.68
CA LEU A 31 -4.67 -14.32 0.54
C LEU A 31 -6.16 -14.46 0.82
N LEU A 32 -6.88 -13.34 0.84
CA LEU A 32 -8.33 -13.32 0.98
C LEU A 32 -8.94 -12.97 -0.37
N ASP A 33 -9.77 -13.86 -0.89
CA ASP A 33 -10.54 -13.62 -2.10
C ASP A 33 -11.40 -12.34 -1.98
N GLU A 34 -11.45 -11.52 -3.02
CA GLU A 34 -12.20 -10.26 -3.00
C GLU A 34 -13.66 -10.46 -2.57
N ALA A 35 -14.37 -11.45 -3.12
CA ALA A 35 -15.77 -11.68 -2.80
C ALA A 35 -15.96 -12.00 -1.31
N LEU A 36 -15.09 -12.85 -0.76
CA LEU A 36 -15.05 -13.14 0.67
C LEU A 36 -14.84 -11.88 1.51
N THR A 37 -13.93 -10.99 1.09
CA THR A 37 -13.68 -9.75 1.84
C THR A 37 -14.85 -8.77 1.82
N ARG A 38 -15.69 -8.78 0.79
CA ARG A 38 -16.92 -7.98 0.73
C ARG A 38 -18.01 -8.51 1.68
N ASP A 39 -18.08 -9.83 1.84
CA ASP A 39 -19.01 -10.49 2.75
C ASP A 39 -18.64 -10.35 4.23
N GLY A 40 -17.34 -10.16 4.51
CA GLY A 40 -16.80 -9.90 5.83
C GLY A 40 -15.77 -10.93 6.27
N VAL A 41 -14.64 -10.47 6.80
CA VAL A 41 -13.49 -11.33 7.11
C VAL A 41 -13.48 -11.87 8.54
N SER A 42 -14.31 -11.34 9.45
CA SER A 42 -14.24 -11.64 10.88
C SER A 42 -14.30 -13.13 11.20
N LYS A 43 -15.21 -13.88 10.55
CA LYS A 43 -15.39 -15.32 10.82
C LYS A 43 -14.15 -16.13 10.44
N VAL A 44 -13.52 -15.77 9.32
CA VAL A 44 -12.30 -16.44 8.83
C VAL A 44 -11.12 -16.07 9.71
N LEU A 45 -10.97 -14.79 10.04
CA LEU A 45 -9.89 -14.31 10.89
C LEU A 45 -10.01 -14.85 12.32
N ASP A 46 -11.20 -14.88 12.93
CA ASP A 46 -11.43 -15.42 14.28
C ASP A 46 -10.97 -16.89 14.38
N HIS A 47 -11.27 -17.71 13.37
CA HIS A 47 -10.80 -19.10 13.34
C HIS A 47 -9.27 -19.19 13.23
N LEU A 48 -8.65 -18.37 12.37
CA LEU A 48 -7.20 -18.36 12.18
C LEU A 48 -6.47 -17.90 13.45
N ILE A 49 -6.94 -16.82 14.09
CA ILE A 49 -6.28 -16.23 15.26
C ILE A 49 -6.46 -17.05 16.53
N ARG A 50 -7.54 -17.84 16.65
CA ARG A 50 -7.72 -18.79 17.76
C ARG A 50 -6.72 -19.94 17.71
N ASN A 51 -6.16 -20.25 16.53
CA ASN A 51 -5.13 -21.24 16.41
C ASN A 51 -3.78 -20.69 16.89
N ARG A 52 -3.29 -21.21 18.02
CA ARG A 52 -2.00 -20.83 18.64
C ARG A 52 -0.78 -21.07 17.75
N GLU A 53 -0.90 -21.88 16.70
CA GLU A 53 0.18 -22.10 15.74
C GLU A 53 0.40 -20.87 14.85
N VAL A 54 -0.64 -20.07 14.58
CA VAL A 54 -0.55 -18.93 13.66
C VAL A 54 0.21 -17.77 14.32
N ARG A 55 1.41 -17.48 13.81
CA ARG A 55 2.24 -16.35 14.23
C ARG A 55 1.86 -15.09 13.47
N ARG A 56 0.86 -14.37 13.97
CA ARG A 56 0.21 -13.23 13.29
C ARG A 56 1.17 -12.12 12.89
N GLU A 57 2.28 -11.99 13.62
CA GLU A 57 3.31 -10.96 13.44
C GLU A 57 4.16 -11.18 12.18
N ILE A 58 4.18 -12.40 11.63
CA ILE A 58 4.96 -12.75 10.43
C ILE A 58 4.09 -13.05 9.21
N VAL A 59 2.77 -12.99 9.34
CA VAL A 59 1.84 -13.22 8.23
C VAL A 59 1.55 -11.88 7.55
N TRP A 60 1.81 -11.78 6.26
CA TRP A 60 1.32 -10.70 5.40
C TRP A 60 -0.11 -10.99 4.97
N ILE A 61 -0.97 -9.97 4.96
CA ILE A 61 -2.37 -10.09 4.52
C ILE A 61 -2.57 -9.35 3.20
N PHE A 62 -3.37 -9.94 2.31
CA PHE A 62 -3.69 -9.37 1.00
C PHE A 62 -5.15 -9.58 0.65
N VAL A 63 -5.70 -8.68 -0.16
CA VAL A 63 -6.91 -8.94 -0.94
C VAL A 63 -6.49 -9.41 -2.32
N ALA A 64 -6.91 -10.62 -2.68
CA ALA A 64 -6.65 -11.21 -3.98
C ALA A 64 -7.76 -10.78 -4.96
N VAL A 65 -7.37 -10.09 -6.03
CA VAL A 65 -8.28 -9.64 -7.09
C VAL A 65 -8.60 -10.79 -8.05
N ASP A 66 -7.62 -11.65 -8.29
CA ASP A 66 -7.78 -12.91 -9.03
C ASP A 66 -7.83 -14.10 -8.07
N ASP A 67 -8.14 -15.29 -8.59
CA ASP A 67 -8.21 -16.53 -7.81
C ASP A 67 -6.92 -16.74 -6.99
N PRO A 68 -7.00 -16.75 -5.64
CA PRO A 68 -5.85 -16.98 -4.77
C PRO A 68 -5.08 -18.26 -5.07
N ILE A 69 -5.76 -19.31 -5.54
CA ILE A 69 -5.14 -20.59 -5.90
C ILE A 69 -4.22 -20.39 -7.09
N VAL A 70 -4.71 -19.72 -8.14
CA VAL A 70 -3.93 -19.45 -9.36
C VAL A 70 -2.74 -18.54 -9.04
N ILE A 71 -2.92 -17.54 -8.17
CA ILE A 71 -1.82 -16.69 -7.69
C ILE A 71 -0.74 -17.52 -6.98
N LEU A 72 -1.13 -18.47 -6.12
CA LEU A 72 -0.18 -19.34 -5.42
C LEU A 72 0.48 -20.39 -6.33
N ASP A 73 -0.14 -20.74 -7.46
CA ASP A 73 0.40 -21.67 -8.44
C ASP A 73 1.37 -21.00 -9.44
N VAL A 74 1.49 -19.67 -9.45
CA VAL A 74 2.46 -18.98 -10.32
C VAL A 74 3.89 -19.41 -9.98
N PRO A 75 4.64 -20.03 -10.91
CA PRO A 75 6.00 -20.48 -10.64
C PRO A 75 6.91 -19.37 -10.11
N ALA A 76 7.74 -19.71 -9.12
CA ALA A 76 8.72 -18.82 -8.53
C ALA A 76 10.15 -19.30 -8.88
N PRO A 77 10.73 -18.88 -10.01
CA PRO A 77 12.00 -19.43 -10.49
C PRO A 77 13.19 -19.14 -9.56
N ILE A 78 13.13 -18.06 -8.77
CA ILE A 78 14.20 -17.65 -7.84
C ILE A 78 13.90 -18.07 -6.39
N ALA A 79 12.62 -18.15 -6.01
CA ALA A 79 12.21 -18.40 -4.63
C ALA A 79 11.83 -19.87 -4.42
N ILE A 80 11.76 -20.31 -3.16
CA ILE A 80 11.44 -21.73 -2.86
C ILE A 80 10.01 -22.08 -3.29
N CYS A 81 9.08 -21.14 -3.11
CA CYS A 81 7.69 -21.25 -3.53
C CYS A 81 7.06 -19.85 -3.67
N SER A 82 5.82 -19.78 -4.17
CA SER A 82 5.11 -18.51 -4.40
C SER A 82 4.90 -17.69 -3.13
N ALA A 83 4.60 -18.35 -2.01
CA ALA A 83 4.48 -17.66 -0.71
C ALA A 83 5.80 -17.05 -0.24
N ASP A 84 6.93 -17.73 -0.48
CA ASP A 84 8.27 -17.20 -0.20
C ASP A 84 8.61 -16.03 -1.12
N ARG A 85 8.27 -16.11 -2.41
CA ARG A 85 8.40 -14.99 -3.37
C ARG A 85 7.65 -13.76 -2.87
N ILE A 86 6.41 -13.92 -2.44
CA ILE A 86 5.58 -12.81 -1.91
C ILE A 86 6.21 -12.25 -0.62
N ASP A 87 6.64 -13.09 0.33
CA ASP A 87 7.34 -12.61 1.55
C ASP A 87 8.62 -11.82 1.21
N GLN A 88 9.41 -12.29 0.24
CA GLN A 88 10.59 -11.59 -0.24
C GLN A 88 10.24 -10.24 -0.88
N ILE A 89 9.20 -10.15 -1.72
CA ILE A 89 8.75 -8.88 -2.31
C ILE A 89 8.32 -7.88 -1.23
N MET A 90 7.60 -8.35 -0.19
CA MET A 90 7.14 -7.48 0.90
C MET A 90 8.30 -6.99 1.78
N ARG A 91 9.31 -7.82 2.01
CA ARG A 91 10.51 -7.47 2.77
C ARG A 91 11.46 -6.59 1.97
N ALA A 92 11.50 -6.80 0.66
CA ALA A 92 12.20 -5.93 -0.27
C ALA A 92 11.64 -4.51 -0.11
N ARG A 93 12.53 -3.53 0.08
CA ARG A 93 12.19 -2.11 0.13
C ARG A 93 12.76 -1.46 -1.13
N LEU A 94 12.38 -2.01 -2.28
CA LEU A 94 12.96 -1.58 -3.54
C LEU A 94 12.25 -0.35 -4.10
N PRO A 95 12.98 0.52 -4.83
CA PRO A 95 12.38 1.63 -5.54
C PRO A 95 11.27 1.18 -6.49
N GLY A 96 10.17 1.95 -6.51
CA GLY A 96 9.00 1.69 -7.35
C GLY A 96 7.91 0.84 -6.70
N GLN A 97 8.12 0.31 -5.49
CA GLN A 97 7.12 -0.46 -4.75
C GLN A 97 6.15 0.44 -3.98
N TYR A 98 4.99 0.74 -4.59
CA TYR A 98 3.95 1.59 -4.04
C TYR A 98 2.73 0.78 -3.57
N PHE A 99 2.93 0.01 -2.51
CA PHE A 99 1.87 -0.73 -1.83
C PHE A 99 2.11 -0.74 -0.32
N PRO A 100 1.03 -0.78 0.48
CA PRO A 100 1.16 -0.87 1.92
C PRO A 100 1.69 -2.23 2.34
N ARG A 101 2.48 -2.24 3.42
CA ARG A 101 3.04 -3.46 4.00
C ARG A 101 2.30 -3.75 5.30
N VAL A 102 1.27 -4.59 5.20
CA VAL A 102 0.37 -4.86 6.33
C VAL A 102 0.53 -6.29 6.81
N ARG A 103 0.95 -6.43 8.07
CA ARG A 103 0.91 -7.72 8.78
C ARG A 103 -0.51 -8.01 9.27
N LEU A 104 -0.82 -9.29 9.48
CA LEU A 104 -2.10 -9.72 10.05
C LEU A 104 -2.33 -9.06 11.41
N THR A 105 -1.31 -8.93 12.27
CA THR A 105 -1.43 -8.22 13.56
C THR A 105 -1.82 -6.75 13.39
N GLU A 106 -1.26 -6.05 12.40
CA GLU A 106 -1.56 -4.63 12.14
C GLU A 106 -2.99 -4.47 11.62
N PHE A 107 -3.40 -5.33 10.68
CA PHE A 107 -4.76 -5.35 10.17
C PHE A 107 -5.79 -5.56 11.29
N LEU A 108 -5.57 -6.55 12.16
CA LEU A 108 -6.46 -6.82 13.29
C LEU A 108 -6.51 -5.66 14.27
N ARG A 109 -5.36 -5.03 14.56
CA ARG A 109 -5.30 -3.87 15.46
C ARG A 109 -6.11 -2.69 14.91
N GLU A 110 -6.00 -2.39 13.62
CA GLU A 110 -6.77 -1.31 12.99
C GLU A 110 -8.27 -1.68 12.89
N MET A 111 -8.59 -2.97 12.67
CA MET A 111 -9.98 -3.46 12.67
C MET A 111 -10.66 -3.32 14.04
N GLU A 112 -9.91 -3.48 15.13
CA GLU A 112 -10.39 -3.34 16.51
C GLU A 112 -10.28 -1.91 17.04
N ALA A 113 -9.63 -1.00 16.31
CA ALA A 113 -9.37 0.36 16.78
C ALA A 113 -10.63 1.24 16.72
N GLU A 114 -10.81 2.07 17.74
CA GLU A 114 -11.80 3.15 17.68
C GLU A 114 -11.32 4.28 16.76
N GLY A 115 -12.14 4.63 15.76
CA GLY A 115 -11.87 5.75 14.87
C GLY A 115 -10.81 5.49 13.80
N ALA A 116 -10.52 4.24 13.48
CA ALA A 116 -9.72 3.86 12.33
C ALA A 116 -10.36 2.67 11.63
N ASP A 117 -9.97 2.45 10.38
CA ASP A 117 -10.37 1.28 9.61
C ASP A 117 -9.16 0.62 8.96
N PRO A 118 -9.16 -0.72 8.84
CA PRO A 118 -8.04 -1.44 8.28
C PRO A 118 -7.99 -1.30 6.76
N PHE A 119 -6.81 -1.59 6.22
CA PHE A 119 -6.58 -1.70 4.79
C PHE A 119 -5.56 -2.81 4.52
N ALA A 120 -5.55 -3.34 3.30
CA ALA A 120 -4.61 -4.37 2.90
C ALA A 120 -4.14 -4.15 1.44
N PRO A 121 -2.90 -4.51 1.10
CA PRO A 121 -2.42 -4.47 -0.28
C PRO A 121 -3.24 -5.41 -1.18
N LEU A 122 -3.44 -5.00 -2.43
CA LEU A 122 -4.02 -5.87 -3.45
C LEU A 122 -2.94 -6.71 -4.11
N ILE A 123 -3.28 -7.95 -4.43
CA ILE A 123 -2.44 -8.86 -5.20
C ILE A 123 -3.24 -9.45 -6.35
N ALA A 124 -2.63 -9.46 -7.53
CA ALA A 124 -3.25 -9.89 -8.77
C ALA A 124 -2.23 -10.59 -9.67
N LEU A 125 -2.75 -11.32 -10.65
CA LEU A 125 -1.97 -11.82 -11.78
C LEU A 125 -1.63 -10.66 -12.70
N ALA A 126 -0.43 -10.71 -13.27
CA ALA A 126 -0.01 -9.81 -14.32
C ALA A 126 0.44 -10.63 -15.52
N SER A 127 0.14 -10.15 -16.72
CA SER A 127 0.63 -10.77 -17.95
C SER A 127 2.16 -10.80 -17.95
N ASN A 128 2.74 -11.91 -18.39
CA ASN A 128 4.17 -12.01 -18.63
C ASN A 128 4.43 -11.90 -20.14
N GLU A 129 4.84 -10.71 -20.61
CA GLU A 129 5.13 -10.49 -22.04
C GLU A 129 6.30 -11.32 -22.56
N ALA A 130 7.20 -11.76 -21.66
CA ALA A 130 8.28 -12.67 -22.01
C ALA A 130 7.82 -14.13 -22.18
N PHE A 131 6.57 -14.46 -21.83
CA PHE A 131 6.03 -15.79 -22.03
C PHE A 131 5.92 -16.10 -23.52
N GLN A 132 6.63 -17.12 -23.95
CA GLN A 132 6.50 -17.68 -25.30
C GLN A 132 5.94 -19.09 -25.19
N GLN A 133 4.83 -19.33 -25.90
CA GLN A 133 4.23 -20.66 -26.02
C GLN A 133 5.07 -21.48 -27.02
N VAL A 134 6.18 -22.06 -26.53
CA VAL A 134 7.11 -22.83 -27.38
C VAL A 134 7.02 -24.32 -27.02
N THR A 135 6.94 -25.18 -28.04
CA THR A 135 7.15 -26.63 -27.89
C THR A 135 8.64 -26.89 -27.74
N ARG A 136 9.09 -27.47 -26.61
CA ARG A 136 10.52 -27.48 -26.22
C ARG A 136 11.16 -28.86 -26.17
N LEU A 137 12.48 -28.88 -26.35
CA LEU A 137 13.36 -30.03 -26.14
C LEU A 137 13.82 -30.07 -24.66
N PRO A 138 14.27 -31.23 -24.14
CA PRO A 138 14.62 -31.39 -22.71
C PRO A 138 15.76 -30.52 -22.19
N GLN A 139 16.52 -29.86 -23.06
CA GLN A 139 17.68 -29.04 -22.69
C GLN A 139 17.39 -27.54 -22.67
N ASP A 140 16.18 -27.12 -23.05
CA ASP A 140 15.82 -25.71 -23.01
C ASP A 140 15.69 -25.23 -21.56
N PRO A 141 16.07 -23.98 -21.24
CA PRO A 141 15.83 -23.41 -19.92
C PRO A 141 14.34 -23.48 -19.58
N SER A 142 14.00 -23.54 -18.29
CA SER A 142 12.60 -23.53 -17.83
C SER A 142 11.85 -22.35 -18.49
N PRO A 143 10.63 -22.58 -19.02
CA PRO A 143 9.85 -21.49 -19.59
C PRO A 143 9.58 -20.44 -18.52
N GLU A 144 9.63 -19.18 -18.94
CA GLU A 144 9.04 -18.08 -18.17
C GLU A 144 7.59 -18.45 -17.84
N PRO A 145 7.07 -18.12 -16.64
CA PRO A 145 5.70 -18.46 -16.28
C PRO A 145 4.70 -17.65 -17.12
N LEU A 146 3.53 -18.22 -17.42
CA LEU A 146 2.46 -17.54 -18.16
C LEU A 146 2.05 -16.20 -17.52
N HIS A 147 2.05 -16.16 -16.19
CA HIS A 147 1.71 -14.97 -15.41
C HIS A 147 2.85 -14.60 -14.46
N ASN A 148 2.96 -13.31 -14.16
CA ASN A 148 3.66 -12.77 -13.02
C ASN A 148 2.66 -12.45 -11.89
N ILE A 149 3.19 -12.15 -10.69
CA ILE A 149 2.38 -11.58 -9.60
C ILE A 149 2.69 -10.10 -9.52
N LYS A 150 1.65 -9.28 -9.38
CA LYS A 150 1.76 -7.85 -9.13
C LYS A 150 1.05 -7.50 -7.82
N ILE A 151 1.72 -6.69 -7.00
CA ILE A 151 1.14 -6.10 -5.79
C ILE A 151 1.02 -4.61 -6.07
N GLU A 152 -0.20 -4.10 -6.15
CA GLU A 152 -0.47 -2.71 -6.52
C GLU A 152 -1.86 -2.28 -6.08
N GLY A 153 -1.96 -1.09 -5.50
CA GLY A 153 -3.22 -0.59 -4.96
C GLY A 153 -3.49 -1.10 -3.55
N THR A 154 -4.63 -0.67 -3.00
CA THR A 154 -5.02 -0.97 -1.62
C THR A 154 -6.51 -1.26 -1.53
N GLY A 155 -6.90 -2.35 -0.87
CA GLY A 155 -8.27 -2.58 -0.44
C GLY A 155 -8.54 -1.87 0.89
N VAL A 156 -9.60 -1.07 0.94
CA VAL A 156 -9.98 -0.32 2.16
C VAL A 156 -11.26 -0.90 2.76
N PHE A 157 -11.26 -1.06 4.08
CA PHE A 157 -12.33 -1.77 4.79
C PHE A 157 -13.16 -0.81 5.62
N ARG A 158 -14.38 -1.23 5.97
CA ARG A 158 -15.17 -0.62 7.03
C ARG A 158 -15.47 -1.70 8.05
N GLY A 159 -14.80 -1.65 9.20
CA GLY A 159 -14.73 -2.80 10.10
C GLY A 159 -14.14 -4.01 9.38
N ASP A 160 -14.92 -5.06 9.21
CA ASP A 160 -14.48 -6.33 8.62
C ASP A 160 -14.81 -6.52 7.14
N ARG A 161 -15.41 -5.52 6.48
CA ARG A 161 -15.84 -5.63 5.07
C ARG A 161 -15.04 -4.71 4.16
N LEU A 162 -14.61 -5.21 3.02
CA LEU A 162 -14.03 -4.42 1.95
C LEU A 162 -15.10 -3.50 1.34
N VAL A 163 -14.86 -2.19 1.35
CA VAL A 163 -15.80 -1.17 0.85
C VAL A 163 -15.30 -0.39 -0.35
N GLY A 164 -14.03 -0.55 -0.74
CA GLY A 164 -13.49 0.09 -1.92
C GLY A 164 -12.00 -0.19 -2.13
N PHE A 165 -11.46 0.48 -3.15
CA PHE A 165 -10.07 0.36 -3.55
C PHE A 165 -9.42 1.73 -3.71
N LEU A 166 -8.12 1.78 -3.44
CA LEU A 166 -7.21 2.83 -3.85
C LEU A 166 -6.41 2.33 -5.04
N ASN A 167 -6.36 3.14 -6.10
CA ASN A 167 -5.42 2.92 -7.20
C ASN A 167 -3.98 3.29 -6.78
N ARG A 168 -3.00 3.09 -7.65
CA ARG A 168 -1.58 3.42 -7.37
C ARG A 168 -1.38 4.84 -6.81
N SER A 169 -1.97 5.85 -7.44
CA SER A 169 -1.83 7.26 -7.06
C SER A 169 -2.41 7.53 -5.67
N GLN A 170 -3.59 6.99 -5.39
CA GLN A 170 -4.26 7.12 -4.09
C GLN A 170 -3.53 6.32 -3.00
N THR A 171 -3.02 5.13 -3.31
CA THR A 171 -2.19 4.35 -2.40
C THR A 171 -0.93 5.11 -2.03
N GLN A 172 -0.27 5.79 -2.98
CA GLN A 172 0.86 6.67 -2.68
C GLN A 172 0.47 7.78 -1.71
N GLY A 173 -0.66 8.47 -1.96
CA GLY A 173 -1.18 9.50 -1.05
C GLY A 173 -1.38 9.00 0.38
N LEU A 174 -1.99 7.82 0.56
CA LEU A 174 -2.13 7.17 1.86
C LEU A 174 -0.77 6.93 2.54
N LEU A 175 0.18 6.35 1.80
CA LEU A 175 1.50 6.02 2.33
C LEU A 175 2.30 7.28 2.70
N PHE A 176 2.19 8.36 1.93
CA PHE A 176 2.80 9.64 2.29
C PHE A 176 2.23 10.19 3.58
N ALA A 177 0.90 10.31 3.66
CA ALA A 177 0.19 10.85 4.83
C ALA A 177 0.50 10.08 6.12
N ARG A 178 0.63 8.75 6.06
CA ARG A 178 0.93 7.90 7.23
C ARG A 178 2.43 7.79 7.55
N GLY A 179 3.32 8.39 6.75
CA GLY A 179 4.76 8.24 6.95
C GLY A 179 5.30 6.86 6.51
N GLU A 180 4.52 6.11 5.74
CA GLU A 180 4.78 4.72 5.34
C GLU A 180 5.33 4.59 3.92
N ALA A 181 5.47 5.69 3.18
CA ALA A 181 6.16 5.70 1.88
C ALA A 181 7.67 5.43 2.08
N LEU A 182 8.17 4.33 1.49
CA LEU A 182 9.55 3.86 1.67
C LEU A 182 10.32 3.82 0.35
N GLN A 183 11.54 4.38 0.35
CA GLN A 183 12.59 4.16 -0.67
C GLN A 183 12.10 4.17 -2.13
N GLY A 184 11.10 5.01 -2.43
CA GLY A 184 10.46 5.07 -3.74
C GLY A 184 11.29 5.83 -4.78
N ARG A 185 11.04 5.51 -6.05
CA ARG A 185 11.46 6.31 -7.21
C ARG A 185 10.24 6.98 -7.82
N PHE A 186 10.21 8.30 -7.82
CA PHE A 186 9.09 9.10 -8.31
C PHE A 186 9.48 9.72 -9.63
N VAL A 187 8.54 9.68 -10.57
CA VAL A 187 8.63 10.43 -11.81
C VAL A 187 7.54 11.48 -11.76
N PHE A 188 7.92 12.73 -11.99
CA PHE A 188 7.00 13.85 -12.13
C PHE A 188 7.38 14.69 -13.34
N VAL A 189 6.43 15.49 -13.80
CA VAL A 189 6.60 16.33 -14.99
C VAL A 189 6.75 17.77 -14.55
N GLU A 190 7.78 18.45 -15.05
CA GLU A 190 7.83 19.91 -15.09
C GLU A 190 7.02 20.36 -16.34
N PRO A 191 5.88 21.03 -16.15
CA PRO A 191 4.91 21.25 -17.22
C PRO A 191 5.33 22.27 -18.28
N GLU A 192 6.22 23.23 -17.98
CA GLU A 192 6.61 24.26 -18.97
C GLU A 192 7.44 23.68 -20.11
N MET A 193 8.26 22.67 -19.82
CA MET A 193 9.11 22.01 -20.80
C MET A 193 8.70 20.57 -21.12
N ASP A 194 7.58 20.09 -20.56
CA ASP A 194 7.17 18.67 -20.60
C ASP A 194 8.31 17.75 -20.15
N CYS A 195 9.02 18.15 -19.10
CA CYS A 195 10.26 17.52 -18.69
C CYS A 195 10.04 16.46 -17.63
N LEU A 196 10.45 15.22 -17.93
CA LEU A 196 10.42 14.12 -16.97
C LEU A 196 11.59 14.22 -16.00
N ILE A 197 11.25 14.24 -14.72
CA ILE A 197 12.19 14.30 -13.61
C ILE A 197 12.00 13.07 -12.75
N THR A 198 13.08 12.33 -12.56
CA THR A 198 13.13 11.16 -11.68
C THR A 198 13.87 11.51 -10.41
N VAL A 199 13.22 11.29 -9.28
CA VAL A 199 13.82 11.39 -7.95
C VAL A 199 13.75 10.03 -7.24
N GLY A 200 14.70 9.74 -6.38
CA GLY A 200 14.79 8.51 -5.62
C GLY A 200 15.19 8.73 -4.17
N GLN A 201 15.57 7.64 -3.49
CA GLN A 201 16.03 7.64 -2.10
C GLN A 201 15.10 8.40 -1.13
N LEU A 202 13.78 8.26 -1.33
CA LEU A 202 12.77 8.93 -0.51
C LEU A 202 12.94 8.62 0.98
N ARG A 203 13.02 9.70 1.77
CA ARG A 203 12.72 9.73 3.20
C ARG A 203 11.43 10.49 3.40
N ASN A 204 10.49 9.90 4.14
CA ASN A 204 9.18 10.47 4.37
C ASN A 204 8.86 10.47 5.87
N ARG A 205 8.26 11.56 6.35
CA ARG A 205 7.57 11.64 7.64
C ARG A 205 6.17 12.18 7.39
N GLY A 206 5.17 11.39 7.77
CA GLY A 206 3.77 11.77 7.68
C GLY A 206 3.13 11.77 9.07
N SER A 207 2.22 12.68 9.32
CA SER A 207 1.46 12.76 10.56
C SER A 207 0.04 13.27 10.32
N VAL A 208 -0.90 12.67 11.06
CA VAL A 208 -2.31 13.08 11.08
C VAL A 208 -2.57 13.73 12.44
N ILE A 209 -2.88 15.02 12.44
CA ILE A 209 -2.96 15.87 13.62
C ILE A 209 -4.39 16.40 13.74
N PRO A 210 -5.15 16.05 14.79
CA PRO A 210 -6.48 16.61 14.99
C PRO A 210 -6.38 18.07 15.44
N ARG A 211 -7.30 18.90 14.97
CA ARG A 211 -7.48 20.30 15.38
C ARG A 211 -8.87 20.41 16.03
N LEU A 212 -8.87 20.57 17.35
CA LEU A 212 -10.10 20.61 18.15
C LEU A 212 -10.39 22.06 18.53
N GLY A 213 -11.43 22.64 17.94
CA GLY A 213 -11.89 24.00 18.25
C GLY A 213 -12.73 24.05 19.52
N GLU A 214 -12.68 25.18 20.24
CA GLU A 214 -13.49 25.41 21.44
C GLU A 214 -15.00 25.48 21.14
N ASP A 215 -15.38 25.79 19.90
CA ASP A 215 -16.77 25.80 19.41
C ASP A 215 -17.30 24.40 19.06
N GLY A 216 -16.47 23.37 19.28
CA GLY A 216 -16.78 21.98 18.95
C GLY A 216 -16.50 21.60 17.50
N ARG A 217 -15.94 22.48 16.66
CA ARG A 217 -15.49 22.06 15.34
C ARG A 217 -14.30 21.12 15.45
N ILE A 218 -14.36 20.02 14.70
CA ILE A 218 -13.23 19.10 14.52
C ILE A 218 -12.71 19.33 13.11
N ALA A 219 -11.44 19.67 13.02
CA ALA A 219 -10.67 19.70 11.79
C ALA A 219 -9.46 18.78 11.94
N ALA A 220 -8.72 18.56 10.86
CA ALA A 220 -7.47 17.83 10.89
C ALA A 220 -6.42 18.50 10.01
N GLU A 221 -5.18 18.21 10.31
CA GLU A 221 -4.04 18.55 9.48
C GLU A 221 -3.29 17.25 9.14
N ILE A 222 -3.03 17.02 7.85
CA ILE A 222 -2.10 16.00 7.40
C ILE A 222 -0.82 16.71 7.00
N ARG A 223 0.24 16.46 7.78
CA ARG A 223 1.56 17.04 7.52
C ARG A 223 2.51 16.00 6.98
N VAL A 224 3.11 16.29 5.84
CA VAL A 224 4.10 15.45 5.16
C VAL A 224 5.39 16.25 4.96
N GLU A 225 6.48 15.71 5.49
CA GLU A 225 7.85 16.18 5.25
C GLU A 225 8.59 15.11 4.45
N PHE A 226 9.21 15.49 3.33
CA PHE A 226 10.00 14.55 2.52
C PHE A 226 11.38 15.08 2.13
N GLU A 227 12.31 14.15 1.95
CA GLU A 227 13.61 14.39 1.33
C GLU A 227 13.82 13.34 0.24
N VAL A 228 14.18 13.79 -0.96
CA VAL A 228 14.46 12.94 -2.12
C VAL A 228 15.77 13.35 -2.78
N PHE A 229 16.32 12.47 -3.61
CA PHE A 229 17.52 12.73 -4.39
C PHE A 229 17.20 12.76 -5.87
N LEU A 230 17.69 13.76 -6.58
CA LEU A 230 17.57 13.84 -8.02
C LEU A 230 18.39 12.70 -8.67
N GLU A 231 17.74 11.90 -9.51
CA GLU A 231 18.36 10.78 -10.24
C GLU A 231 18.49 11.06 -11.73
N GLN A 232 17.46 11.64 -12.37
CA GLN A 232 17.45 11.85 -13.82
C GLN A 232 16.60 13.07 -14.20
N ILE A 233 17.03 13.80 -15.22
CA ILE A 233 16.30 14.88 -15.89
C ILE A 233 16.37 14.60 -17.39
N GLU A 234 15.23 14.60 -18.08
CA GLU A 234 15.15 14.30 -19.52
C GLU A 234 15.10 15.56 -20.41
N CYS A 235 15.46 16.72 -19.88
CA CYS A 235 15.44 18.00 -20.56
C CYS A 235 16.63 18.90 -20.17
N ASN A 236 16.76 20.05 -20.84
CA ASN A 236 17.78 21.05 -20.54
C ASN A 236 17.35 22.00 -19.41
N LEU A 237 17.25 21.46 -18.19
CA LEU A 237 16.89 22.23 -16.99
C LEU A 237 18.13 22.43 -16.09
N ASP A 238 18.43 23.69 -15.76
CA ASP A 238 19.55 24.06 -14.88
C ASP A 238 19.13 24.00 -13.40
N VAL A 239 19.26 22.81 -12.81
CA VAL A 239 18.93 22.57 -11.39
C VAL A 239 19.95 23.16 -10.40
N GLY A 240 21.02 23.79 -10.89
CA GLY A 240 21.91 24.60 -10.07
C GLY A 240 21.30 25.93 -9.65
N GLN A 241 20.23 26.39 -10.32
CA GLN A 241 19.55 27.63 -9.99
C GLN A 241 18.58 27.42 -8.81
N PRO A 242 18.68 28.24 -7.74
CA PRO A 242 17.80 28.10 -6.57
C PRO A 242 16.30 28.17 -6.91
N ASP A 243 15.91 29.07 -7.81
CA ASP A 243 14.51 29.26 -8.20
C ASP A 243 13.96 28.04 -8.95
N VAL A 244 14.79 27.40 -9.80
CA VAL A 244 14.45 26.16 -10.49
C VAL A 244 14.26 25.03 -9.47
N MET A 245 15.20 24.88 -8.53
CA MET A 245 15.10 23.84 -7.50
C MET A 245 13.86 24.01 -6.63
N GLN A 246 13.59 25.24 -6.16
CA GLN A 246 12.40 25.54 -5.36
C GLN A 246 11.13 25.20 -6.12
N ARG A 247 11.05 25.55 -7.41
CA ARG A 247 9.92 25.19 -8.26
C ARG A 247 9.73 23.68 -8.36
N LEU A 248 10.80 22.89 -8.52
CA LEU A 248 10.71 21.43 -8.57
C LEU A 248 10.22 20.84 -7.24
N GLU A 249 10.70 21.37 -6.12
CA GLU A 249 10.24 21.01 -4.78
C GLU A 249 8.74 21.28 -4.62
N GLU A 250 8.26 22.45 -5.07
CA GLU A 250 6.84 22.83 -5.06
C GLU A 250 5.99 21.93 -5.98
N LEU A 251 6.46 21.60 -7.18
CA LEU A 251 5.77 20.69 -8.10
C LEU A 251 5.58 19.31 -7.50
N LEU A 252 6.64 18.74 -6.91
CA LEU A 252 6.56 17.44 -6.27
C LEU A 252 5.66 17.47 -5.03
N ALA A 253 5.75 18.52 -4.21
CA ALA A 253 4.87 18.72 -3.06
C ALA A 253 3.40 18.82 -3.48
N ASN A 254 3.11 19.55 -4.56
CA ASN A 254 1.77 19.65 -5.14
C ASN A 254 1.26 18.30 -5.63
N GLN A 255 2.07 17.52 -6.35
CA GLN A 255 1.68 16.19 -6.79
C GLN A 255 1.34 15.27 -5.61
N ILE A 256 2.16 15.25 -4.54
CA ILE A 256 1.89 14.46 -3.33
C ILE A 256 0.60 14.94 -2.64
N ARG A 257 0.38 16.26 -2.57
CA ARG A 257 -0.85 16.84 -2.00
C ARG A 257 -2.11 16.37 -2.74
N GLU A 258 -2.09 16.41 -4.08
CA GLU A 258 -3.19 15.92 -4.91
C GLU A 258 -3.44 14.41 -4.73
N GLN A 259 -2.38 13.62 -4.57
CA GLN A 259 -2.50 12.19 -4.25
C GLN A 259 -3.20 11.95 -2.91
N ILE A 260 -2.85 12.73 -1.88
CA ILE A 260 -3.48 12.66 -0.55
C ILE A 260 -4.96 13.06 -0.64
N TYR A 261 -5.28 14.18 -1.30
CA TYR A 261 -6.68 14.60 -1.49
C TYR A 261 -7.50 13.58 -2.27
N SER A 262 -6.92 12.97 -3.31
CA SER A 262 -7.58 11.90 -4.07
C SER A 262 -7.89 10.69 -3.19
N ALA A 263 -6.99 10.31 -2.29
CA ALA A 263 -7.22 9.23 -1.33
C ALA A 263 -8.26 9.61 -0.26
N LEU A 264 -8.22 10.85 0.26
CA LEU A 264 -9.24 11.38 1.18
C LEU A 264 -10.64 11.38 0.55
N ALA A 265 -10.76 11.66 -0.74
CA ALA A 265 -12.03 11.56 -1.46
C ALA A 265 -12.58 10.11 -1.47
N VAL A 266 -11.71 9.10 -1.53
CA VAL A 266 -12.14 7.70 -1.36
C VAL A 266 -12.60 7.45 0.07
N SER A 267 -11.84 7.89 1.08
CA SER A 267 -12.21 7.76 2.50
C SER A 267 -13.61 8.33 2.79
N ARG A 268 -13.88 9.55 2.31
CA ARG A 268 -15.19 10.20 2.43
C ARG A 268 -16.30 9.40 1.73
N ARG A 269 -16.08 8.99 0.48
CA ARG A 269 -17.09 8.25 -0.31
C ARG A 269 -17.39 6.87 0.28
N THR A 270 -16.38 6.18 0.79
CA THR A 270 -16.52 4.82 1.33
C THR A 270 -16.81 4.80 2.82
N GLY A 271 -16.82 5.95 3.50
CA GLY A 271 -16.98 6.06 4.95
C GLY A 271 -16.00 5.19 5.74
N SER A 272 -14.78 5.04 5.23
CA SER A 272 -13.70 4.24 5.81
C SER A 272 -12.59 5.18 6.26
N ASP A 273 -12.26 5.15 7.56
CA ASP A 273 -11.23 6.02 8.14
C ASP A 273 -9.86 5.34 8.14
N PHE A 274 -9.37 4.97 6.95
CA PHE A 274 -8.07 4.31 6.79
C PHE A 274 -6.86 5.25 7.00
N PHE A 275 -7.10 6.57 7.13
CA PHE A 275 -6.10 7.54 7.59
C PHE A 275 -5.97 7.56 9.12
N GLY A 276 -6.98 7.10 9.85
CA GLY A 276 -6.99 7.09 11.31
C GLY A 276 -7.24 8.47 11.92
N LEU A 277 -8.06 9.31 11.27
CA LEU A 277 -8.43 10.64 11.73
C LEU A 277 -9.17 10.57 13.07
N GLY A 278 -10.17 9.69 13.18
CA GLY A 278 -10.93 9.51 14.41
C GLY A 278 -10.07 8.96 15.55
N SER A 279 -9.15 8.05 15.22
CA SER A 279 -8.17 7.52 16.18
C SER A 279 -7.22 8.62 16.64
N ALA A 280 -6.85 9.56 15.77
CA ALA A 280 -6.06 10.72 16.15
C ALA A 280 -6.84 11.64 17.11
N VAL A 281 -8.12 11.92 16.82
CA VAL A 281 -9.03 12.64 17.74
C VAL A 281 -9.13 11.93 19.09
N HIS A 282 -9.36 10.61 19.09
CA HIS A 282 -9.46 9.80 20.30
C HIS A 282 -8.19 9.87 21.15
N ARG A 283 -7.01 9.78 20.54
CA ARG A 283 -5.74 9.91 21.26
C ARG A 283 -5.52 11.32 21.84
N ALA A 284 -5.97 12.35 21.14
CA ALA A 284 -5.79 13.74 21.57
C ALA A 284 -6.79 14.14 22.67
N ASP A 285 -8.06 13.75 22.52
CA ASP A 285 -9.13 14.06 23.49
C ASP A 285 -10.16 12.92 23.53
N PRO A 286 -10.01 11.97 24.48
CA PRO A 286 -10.97 10.88 24.65
C PRO A 286 -12.36 11.30 25.09
N ALA A 287 -12.50 12.44 25.78
CA ALA A 287 -13.81 12.93 26.20
C ALA A 287 -14.58 13.43 24.97
N ARG A 288 -13.93 14.25 24.14
CA ARG A 288 -14.50 14.72 22.88
C ARG A 288 -14.84 13.58 21.93
N TRP A 289 -13.96 12.57 21.83
CA TRP A 289 -14.23 11.39 21.00
C TRP A 289 -15.52 10.67 21.41
N LYS A 290 -15.78 10.48 22.71
CA LYS A 290 -17.01 9.84 23.20
C LYS A 290 -18.29 10.55 22.73
N GLU A 291 -18.25 11.87 22.55
CA GLU A 291 -19.40 12.68 22.11
C GLU A 291 -19.67 12.54 20.61
N VAL A 292 -18.65 12.22 19.81
CA VAL A 292 -18.73 12.22 18.34
C VAL A 292 -18.66 10.83 17.73
N ARG A 293 -18.12 9.82 18.43
CA ARG A 293 -17.80 8.49 17.86
C ARG A 293 -18.97 7.81 17.15
N GLU A 294 -20.19 7.92 17.68
CA GLU A 294 -21.39 7.30 17.10
C GLU A 294 -21.81 7.97 15.78
N ARG A 295 -21.43 9.24 15.61
CA ARG A 295 -21.71 10.07 14.42
C ARG A 295 -20.47 10.28 13.56
N TRP A 296 -19.33 9.70 13.95
CA TRP A 296 -18.04 9.97 13.32
C TRP A 296 -18.07 9.65 11.82
N ARG A 297 -18.57 8.47 11.48
CA ARG A 297 -18.57 7.98 10.09
C ARG A 297 -19.57 8.68 9.20
N ASP A 298 -20.76 8.96 9.74
CA ASP A 298 -21.88 9.41 8.93
C ASP A 298 -22.01 10.95 8.90
N GLU A 299 -21.53 11.65 9.93
CA GLU A 299 -21.61 13.12 10.02
C GLU A 299 -20.24 13.79 9.92
N PHE A 300 -19.24 13.36 10.69
CA PHE A 300 -17.96 14.09 10.79
C PHE A 300 -16.97 13.77 9.67
N LEU A 301 -16.68 12.50 9.41
CA LEU A 301 -15.71 12.06 8.40
C LEU A 301 -16.01 12.59 6.98
N PRO A 302 -17.28 12.69 6.53
CA PRO A 302 -17.57 13.25 5.21
C PRO A 302 -17.31 14.76 5.11
N THR A 303 -17.46 15.51 6.20
CA THR A 303 -17.43 16.99 6.19
C THR A 303 -16.25 17.61 6.93
N ILE A 304 -15.42 16.80 7.59
CA ILE A 304 -14.25 17.28 8.32
C ILE A 304 -13.35 18.08 7.39
N ASP A 305 -12.96 19.27 7.86
CA ASP A 305 -11.99 20.10 7.18
C ASP A 305 -10.59 19.53 7.41
N ILE A 306 -9.86 19.30 6.33
CA ILE A 306 -8.55 18.67 6.36
C ILE A 306 -7.59 19.53 5.57
N ASP A 307 -6.66 20.16 6.27
CA ASP A 307 -5.55 20.86 5.65
C ASP A 307 -4.40 19.88 5.36
N VAL A 308 -3.88 19.89 4.14
CA VAL A 308 -2.80 19.00 3.71
C VAL A 308 -1.55 19.82 3.43
N ILE A 309 -0.65 19.82 4.40
CA ILE A 309 0.63 20.53 4.35
C ILE A 309 1.70 19.55 3.88
N VAL A 310 2.30 19.83 2.73
CA VAL A 310 3.37 19.02 2.15
C VAL A 310 4.56 19.93 1.90
N GLU A 311 5.68 19.59 2.53
CA GLU A 311 6.94 20.30 2.41
C GLU A 311 8.05 19.29 2.15
N GLY A 312 9.03 19.66 1.33
CA GLY A 312 10.14 18.76 1.08
C GLY A 312 11.32 19.39 0.41
N ARG A 313 12.40 18.63 0.35
CA ARG A 313 13.68 19.03 -0.24
C ARG A 313 14.10 18.05 -1.31
N ILE A 314 14.60 18.57 -2.42
CA ILE A 314 15.29 17.78 -3.43
C ILE A 314 16.80 17.99 -3.23
N ARG A 315 17.53 16.90 -3.02
CA ARG A 315 18.99 16.88 -2.91
C ARG A 315 19.59 16.49 -4.25
N ASP A 316 20.55 17.26 -4.73
CA ASP A 316 21.37 16.86 -5.86
C ASP A 316 22.48 15.90 -5.38
N THR A 317 22.71 14.83 -6.15
CA THR A 317 23.79 13.85 -5.92
C THR A 317 25.15 14.35 -6.43
N GLY A 318 25.19 15.47 -7.16
CA GLY A 318 26.40 16.28 -7.31
C GLY A 318 27.48 15.74 -8.25
N THR A 319 27.12 14.95 -9.27
CA THR A 319 28.12 14.53 -10.29
C THR A 319 28.08 15.37 -11.56
N ILE A 320 26.93 15.96 -11.91
CA ILE A 320 26.74 16.84 -13.07
C ILE A 320 25.54 17.76 -12.82
N VAL A 321 25.75 19.08 -12.89
CA VAL A 321 24.72 20.12 -12.64
C VAL A 321 24.00 20.55 -13.93
N LYS A 322 24.63 20.30 -15.09
CA LYS A 322 24.09 20.59 -16.42
C LYS A 322 24.00 19.31 -17.24
N PRO A 323 23.01 19.16 -18.14
CA PRO A 323 22.92 18.01 -19.03
C PRO A 323 24.17 17.84 -19.88
N LEU A 324 24.44 16.61 -20.29
CA LEU A 324 25.49 16.31 -21.25
C LEU A 324 25.06 16.77 -22.64
N GLU A 325 25.65 17.88 -23.12
CA GLU A 325 25.47 18.35 -24.49
C GLU A 325 26.61 17.80 -25.38
N PRO A 326 26.34 16.87 -26.31
CA PRO A 326 27.33 16.49 -27.31
C PRO A 326 27.63 17.68 -28.24
N PRO A 327 28.89 17.87 -28.67
CA PRO A 327 29.23 18.96 -29.58
C PRO A 327 28.44 18.84 -30.89
N LEU A 328 27.88 19.96 -31.35
CA LEU A 328 27.26 20.07 -32.68
C LEU A 328 28.33 19.69 -33.73
N ARG A 329 28.05 18.65 -34.53
CA ARG A 329 28.92 18.21 -35.62
C ARG A 329 28.78 19.09 -36.85
#